data_AF-A0A536B3J5-F1
#
_entry.id   AF-A0A536B3J5-F1
#
_cell.length_a   1.000
_cell.length_b   1.000
_cell.length_c   1.000
_cell.angle_alpha   90.00
_cell.angle_beta   90.00
_cell.angle_gamma   90.00
#
_symmetry.space_group_name_H-M   'P 1'
#
loop_
_entity.id
_entity.type
_entity.pdbx_description
1 polymer ?
#
loop_
_entity_poly.entity_id
_entity_poly.type
_entity_poly.pdbx_seq_one_letter_code
_entity_poly.pdbx_strand_id
1 'polypeptide(L)'
;MTLFDPERGRPVVAPPCAGPGCWAGAPGAFRDGSDLYVVYRMRRPHPGRGYELRIGAVLDGPRMDTVWSAGKDRFDAESIERCALTRASDRWRLYVSFVRRDDRRWRIGLVEALAVDA
;
A
#
# COMPACT_ATOMS: atom_id res chain seq x y z
N MET A 1 4.47 30.62 -8.86
CA MET A 1 4.26 29.31 -8.21
C MET A 1 4.72 28.25 -9.19
N THR A 2 5.71 27.43 -8.84
CA THR A 2 6.19 26.37 -9.74
C THR A 2 5.17 25.23 -9.75
N LEU A 3 4.74 24.80 -10.94
CA LEU A 3 3.84 23.66 -11.10
C LEU A 3 4.56 22.35 -10.74
N PHE A 4 3.79 21.34 -10.33
CA PHE A 4 4.30 19.99 -10.16
C PHE A 4 4.78 19.46 -11.52
N ASP A 5 6.03 18.97 -11.55
CA ASP A 5 6.63 18.34 -12.72
C ASP A 5 6.83 16.84 -12.42
N PRO A 6 6.00 15.95 -12.99
CA PRO A 6 6.10 14.51 -12.75
C PRO A 6 7.42 13.91 -13.26
N GLU A 7 8.07 14.52 -14.26
CA GLU A 7 9.33 14.03 -14.84
C GLU A 7 10.52 14.19 -13.89
N ARG A 8 10.40 15.09 -12.90
CA ARG A 8 11.38 15.22 -11.81
C ARG A 8 11.21 14.17 -10.73
N GLY A 9 10.11 13.42 -10.76
CA GLY A 9 9.85 12.32 -9.84
C GLY A 9 10.79 11.15 -10.13
N ARG A 10 11.16 10.41 -9.07
CA ARG A 10 11.81 9.11 -9.19
C ARG A 10 10.97 8.05 -8.49
N PRO A 11 10.90 6.81 -9.02
CA PRO A 11 10.26 5.72 -8.31
C PRO A 11 10.93 5.51 -6.94
N VAL A 12 10.12 5.49 -5.88
CA VAL A 12 10.58 5.11 -4.54
C VAL A 12 10.66 3.59 -4.41
N VAL A 13 9.78 2.88 -5.11
CA VAL A 13 9.73 1.41 -5.15
C VAL A 13 9.72 0.96 -6.61
N ALA A 14 10.61 0.03 -6.94
CA ALA A 14 10.67 -0.58 -8.25
C ALA A 14 9.47 -1.52 -8.49
N PRO A 15 9.01 -1.70 -9.75
CA PRO A 15 8.06 -2.75 -10.08
C PRO A 15 8.66 -4.13 -9.75
N PRO A 16 7.85 -5.14 -9.39
CA PRO A 16 8.36 -6.46 -9.03
C PRO A 16 8.84 -7.31 -10.22
N CYS A 17 8.64 -6.82 -11.45
CA CYS A 17 8.99 -7.47 -12.72
C CYS A 17 8.91 -6.44 -13.86
N ALA A 18 9.36 -6.85 -15.05
CA ALA A 18 9.29 -6.01 -16.25
C ALA A 18 7.93 -6.16 -16.97
N GLY A 19 7.62 -5.15 -17.78
CA GLY A 19 6.55 -5.21 -18.78
C GLY A 19 5.16 -4.76 -18.30
N PRO A 20 4.19 -4.71 -19.24
CA PRO A 20 2.87 -4.17 -18.99
C PRO A 20 2.16 -4.83 -17.81
N GLY A 21 1.64 -4.00 -16.93
CA GLY A 21 0.92 -4.45 -15.76
C GLY A 21 1.79 -4.95 -14.59
N CYS A 22 3.11 -4.78 -14.67
CA CYS A 22 3.98 -4.96 -13.51
C CYS A 22 4.31 -3.60 -12.88
N TRP A 23 3.84 -3.36 -11.64
CA TRP A 23 4.03 -2.08 -10.97
C TRP A 23 3.87 -2.17 -9.46
N ALA A 24 4.48 -1.21 -8.76
CA ALA A 24 4.23 -0.86 -7.37
C ALA A 24 3.50 0.50 -7.36
N GLY A 25 2.41 0.63 -6.60
CA GLY A 25 1.65 1.87 -6.64
C GLY A 25 0.26 1.80 -6.02
N ALA A 26 -0.66 2.60 -6.56
CA ALA A 26 -1.92 2.97 -5.90
C ALA A 26 -1.72 3.43 -4.45
N PRO A 27 -0.82 4.41 -4.21
CA PRO A 27 -0.41 4.75 -2.86
C PRO A 27 -1.51 5.48 -2.07
N GLY A 28 -1.47 5.29 -0.76
CA GLY A 28 -2.03 6.18 0.26
C GLY A 28 -0.90 6.61 1.19
N ALA A 29 -0.92 7.85 1.67
CA ALA A 29 0.11 8.38 2.55
C ALA A 29 -0.54 8.98 3.80
N PHE A 30 0.11 8.80 4.94
CA PHE A 30 -0.30 9.35 6.23
C PHE A 30 0.93 9.86 6.97
N ARG A 31 0.83 11.06 7.54
CA ARG A 31 1.90 11.68 8.33
C ARG A 31 1.51 11.66 9.80
N ASP A 32 2.41 11.15 10.63
CA ASP A 32 2.27 11.14 12.10
C ASP A 32 3.49 11.85 12.69
N GLY A 33 3.33 13.12 13.08
CA GLY A 33 4.46 13.98 13.44
C GLY A 33 5.45 14.18 12.29
N SER A 34 6.74 13.87 12.52
CA SER A 34 7.80 13.89 11.51
C SER A 34 7.69 12.74 10.51
N ASP A 35 7.08 11.64 10.93
CA ASP A 35 7.17 10.36 10.24
C ASP A 35 6.14 10.30 9.10
N LEU A 36 6.55 9.74 7.97
CA LEU A 36 5.68 9.52 6.82
C LEU A 36 5.50 8.02 6.58
N TYR A 37 4.25 7.58 6.57
CA TYR A 37 3.87 6.21 6.25
C TYR A 37 3.18 6.18 4.89
N VAL A 38 3.58 5.24 4.04
CA VAL A 38 3.03 5.07 2.69
C VAL A 38 2.55 3.64 2.54
N VAL A 39 1.23 3.47 2.39
CA VAL A 39 0.65 2.19 2.01
C VAL A 39 0.58 2.10 0.48
N TYR A 40 0.99 0.97 -0.09
CA TYR A 40 0.97 0.75 -1.53
C TYR A 40 0.78 -0.72 -1.85
N ARG A 41 0.34 -1.04 -3.07
CA ARG A 41 0.21 -2.43 -3.53
C ARG A 41 1.26 -2.80 -4.55
N MET A 42 1.61 -4.07 -4.55
CA MET A 42 2.43 -4.73 -5.55
C MET A 42 1.52 -5.46 -6.53
N ARG A 43 1.81 -5.29 -7.82
CA ARG A 43 1.03 -5.89 -8.90
C ARG A 43 1.96 -6.48 -9.96
N ARG A 44 1.60 -7.67 -10.42
CA ARG A 44 2.07 -8.27 -11.68
C ARG A 44 0.85 -8.72 -12.50
N PRO A 45 1.02 -9.14 -13.76
CA PRO A 45 -0.08 -9.70 -14.55
C PRO A 45 -0.80 -10.87 -13.86
N HIS A 46 -1.99 -11.23 -14.34
CA HIS A 46 -2.75 -12.36 -13.80
C HIS A 46 -1.87 -13.63 -13.79
N PRO A 47 -1.89 -14.44 -12.71
CA PRO A 47 -2.78 -14.38 -11.53
C PRO A 47 -2.33 -13.45 -10.38
N GLY A 48 -1.22 -12.72 -10.54
CA GLY A 48 -0.64 -11.86 -9.50
C GLY A 48 -1.16 -10.42 -9.48
N ARG A 49 -2.43 -10.19 -9.84
CA ARG A 49 -3.04 -8.86 -9.66
C ARG A 49 -3.18 -8.56 -8.17
N GLY A 50 -2.69 -7.39 -7.74
CA GLY A 50 -2.81 -6.92 -6.36
C GLY A 50 -2.41 -7.99 -5.33
N TYR A 51 -1.26 -8.63 -5.55
CA TYR A 51 -0.89 -9.85 -4.84
C TYR A 51 -0.40 -9.58 -3.41
N GLU A 52 0.07 -8.37 -3.14
CA GLU A 52 0.63 -7.96 -1.87
C GLU A 52 0.35 -6.48 -1.65
N LEU A 53 0.08 -6.09 -0.41
CA LEU A 53 0.10 -4.71 0.05
C LEU A 53 1.24 -4.54 1.05
N ARG A 54 1.84 -3.35 1.05
CA ARG A 54 2.98 -2.99 1.90
C ARG A 54 2.74 -1.65 2.57
N ILE A 55 3.29 -1.49 3.76
CA ILE A 55 3.44 -0.21 4.44
C ILE A 55 4.92 0.11 4.47
N GLY A 56 5.30 1.22 3.84
CA GLY A 56 6.61 1.83 3.96
C GLY A 56 6.60 2.92 5.02
N ALA A 57 7.70 3.09 5.73
CA ALA A 57 7.93 4.17 6.68
C ALA A 57 9.17 4.99 6.28
N VAL A 58 9.06 6.29 6.43
CA VAL A 58 10.14 7.28 6.33
C VAL A 58 10.18 7.99 7.67
N LEU A 59 11.09 7.56 8.54
CA LEU A 59 11.21 8.06 9.92
C LEU A 59 12.30 9.14 9.98
N ASP A 60 13.51 8.76 9.59
CA ASP A 60 14.68 9.64 9.54
C ASP A 60 15.31 9.66 8.16
N GLY A 61 15.44 10.86 7.59
CA GLY A 61 16.01 11.05 6.26
C GLY A 61 15.07 10.64 5.11
N PRO A 62 15.58 10.55 3.87
CA PRO A 62 14.75 10.38 2.69
C PRO A 62 14.46 8.91 2.32
N ARG A 63 14.94 7.94 3.11
CA ARG A 63 14.84 6.52 2.80
C ARG A 63 13.51 5.97 3.29
N MET A 64 12.84 5.20 2.44
CA MET A 64 11.64 4.47 2.80
C MET A 64 11.98 3.00 3.02
N ASP A 65 11.62 2.49 4.19
CA ASP A 65 11.76 1.08 4.56
C ASP A 65 10.39 0.42 4.62
N THR A 66 10.25 -0.80 4.08
CA THR A 66 9.02 -1.59 4.26
C THR A 66 8.98 -2.09 5.69
N VAL A 67 8.00 -1.65 6.48
CA VAL A 67 7.82 -2.03 7.88
C VAL A 67 6.77 -3.12 8.06
N TRP A 68 5.86 -3.29 7.09
CA TRP A 68 4.82 -4.31 7.15
C TRP A 68 4.36 -4.72 5.75
N SER A 69 3.93 -5.98 5.58
CA SER A 69 3.26 -6.42 4.36
C SER A 69 2.28 -7.56 4.59
N ALA A 70 1.32 -7.68 3.69
CA ALA A 70 0.40 -8.82 3.64
C ALA A 70 0.05 -9.20 2.20
N GLY A 71 0.03 -10.51 1.95
CA GLY A 71 -0.46 -11.08 0.69
C GLY A 71 -1.99 -11.07 0.62
N LYS A 72 -2.53 -11.08 -0.60
CA LYS A 72 -3.98 -11.10 -0.86
C LYS A 72 -4.74 -12.25 -0.18
N ASP A 73 -4.06 -13.36 0.07
CA ASP A 73 -4.67 -14.54 0.71
C ASP A 73 -5.01 -14.29 2.19
N ARG A 74 -4.36 -13.34 2.87
CA ARG A 74 -4.74 -12.94 4.24
C ARG A 74 -6.12 -12.27 4.32
N PHE A 75 -6.69 -11.87 3.18
CA PHE A 75 -7.99 -11.19 3.08
C PHE A 75 -9.05 -12.04 2.33
N ASP A 76 -8.72 -13.30 2.01
CA ASP A 76 -9.37 -14.12 0.96
C ASP A 76 -9.69 -13.31 -0.31
N ALA A 77 -8.72 -12.49 -0.73
CA ALA A 77 -8.88 -11.60 -1.86
C ALA A 77 -8.38 -12.24 -3.15
N GLU A 78 -9.12 -12.06 -4.24
CA GLU A 78 -8.64 -12.35 -5.58
C GLU A 78 -7.61 -11.31 -6.04
N SER A 79 -7.79 -10.05 -5.63
CA SER A 79 -6.87 -8.93 -5.88
C SER A 79 -7.08 -7.82 -4.86
N ILE A 80 -5.98 -7.28 -4.31
CA ILE A 80 -5.98 -6.05 -3.50
C ILE A 80 -5.92 -4.82 -4.42
N GLU A 81 -6.64 -3.77 -4.09
CA GLU A 81 -6.60 -2.44 -4.74
C GLU A 81 -6.01 -1.38 -3.79
N ARG A 82 -6.40 -0.11 -3.98
CA ARG A 82 -5.91 1.01 -3.17
C ARG A 82 -6.28 0.81 -1.70
N CYS A 83 -5.31 1.04 -0.82
CA CYS A 83 -5.49 1.03 0.62
C CYS A 83 -5.35 2.45 1.19
N ALA A 84 -5.84 2.64 2.42
CA ALA A 84 -5.63 3.88 3.17
C ALA A 84 -5.17 3.54 4.58
N LEU A 85 -4.15 4.26 5.06
CA LEU A 85 -3.64 4.14 6.41
C LEU A 85 -3.98 5.43 7.16
N THR A 86 -4.39 5.30 8.42
CA THR A 86 -4.59 6.45 9.31
C THR A 86 -4.32 6.04 10.75
N ARG A 87 -4.12 7.03 11.61
CA ARG A 87 -4.06 6.85 13.06
C ARG A 87 -5.33 7.43 13.69
N ALA A 88 -6.00 6.62 14.49
CA ALA A 88 -7.21 7.00 15.21
C ALA A 88 -7.00 6.71 16.70
N SER A 89 -6.87 7.77 17.49
CA SER A 89 -6.54 7.67 18.93
C SER A 89 -5.22 6.90 19.16
N ASP A 90 -5.27 5.77 19.87
CA ASP A 90 -4.13 4.92 20.21
C ASP A 90 -3.85 3.83 19.15
N ARG A 91 -4.62 3.77 18.06
CA ARG A 91 -4.57 2.69 17.08
C ARG A 91 -4.26 3.16 15.67
N TRP A 92 -3.55 2.30 14.95
CA TRP A 92 -3.45 2.34 13.51
C TRP A 92 -4.68 1.67 12.89
N ARG A 93 -5.18 2.26 11.79
CA ARG A 93 -6.26 1.73 10.98
C ARG A 93 -5.82 1.62 9.55
N LEU A 94 -5.81 0.40 9.03
CA LEU A 94 -5.58 0.09 7.63
C LEU A 94 -6.90 -0.31 6.98
N TYR A 95 -7.37 0.52 6.05
CA TYR A 95 -8.50 0.22 5.19
C TYR A 95 -7.99 -0.42 3.90
N VAL A 96 -8.45 -1.64 3.62
CA VAL A 96 -8.03 -2.42 2.46
C VAL A 96 -9.20 -2.54 1.49
N SER A 97 -9.08 -1.98 0.29
CA SER A 97 -10.03 -2.24 -0.80
C SER A 97 -9.60 -3.49 -1.55
N PHE A 98 -10.50 -4.45 -1.74
CA PHE A 98 -10.19 -5.70 -2.42
C PHE A 98 -11.43 -6.34 -3.05
N VAL A 99 -11.19 -7.24 -4.00
CA VAL A 99 -12.23 -8.12 -4.54
C VAL A 99 -12.13 -9.47 -3.85
N ARG A 100 -13.26 -9.95 -3.31
CA ARG A 100 -13.31 -11.28 -2.68
C ARG A 100 -13.10 -12.39 -3.70
N ARG A 101 -12.49 -13.49 -3.25
CA ARG A 101 -12.27 -14.68 -4.07
C ARG A 101 -13.56 -15.47 -4.34
N ASP A 102 -14.49 -15.51 -3.39
CA ASP A 102 -15.70 -16.33 -3.44
C ASP A 102 -16.79 -15.79 -4.38
N ASP A 103 -17.16 -14.51 -4.22
CA ASP A 103 -18.30 -13.88 -4.91
C ASP A 103 -17.88 -12.77 -5.89
N ARG A 104 -16.57 -12.47 -5.95
CA ARG A 104 -15.97 -11.41 -6.78
C ARG A 104 -16.57 -10.01 -6.56
N ARG A 105 -17.18 -9.75 -5.40
CA ARG A 105 -17.66 -8.42 -5.02
C ARG A 105 -16.53 -7.60 -4.39
N TRP A 106 -16.59 -6.29 -4.64
CA TRP A 106 -15.71 -5.31 -4.01
C TRP A 106 -16.08 -5.09 -2.56
N ARG A 107 -15.09 -5.06 -1.67
CA ARG A 107 -15.25 -4.80 -0.24
C ARG A 107 -14.13 -3.89 0.27
N ILE A 108 -14.42 -3.24 1.40
CA ILE A 108 -13.41 -2.54 2.20
C ILE A 108 -13.32 -3.28 3.54
N GLY A 109 -12.15 -3.81 3.85
CA GLY A 109 -11.83 -4.37 5.16
C GLY A 109 -11.13 -3.33 6.05
N LEU A 110 -11.21 -3.51 7.36
CA LEU A 110 -10.48 -2.73 8.35
C LEU A 110 -9.57 -3.68 9.14
N VAL A 111 -8.29 -3.32 9.24
CA VAL A 111 -7.32 -3.92 10.14
C VAL A 111 -6.92 -2.86 11.16
N GLU A 112 -6.93 -3.22 12.44
CA GLU A 112 -6.52 -2.33 13.53
C GLU A 112 -5.36 -2.93 14.31
N ALA A 113 -4.41 -2.09 14.69
CA ALA A 113 -3.23 -2.48 15.47
C ALA A 113 -2.77 -1.35 16.40
N LEU A 114 -2.03 -1.68 17.46
CA LEU A 114 -1.43 -0.67 18.36
C LEU A 114 -0.17 -0.04 17.76
N ALA A 115 0.56 -0.80 16.94
CA ALA A 115 1.73 -0.37 16.20
C ALA A 115 1.55 -0.62 14.69
N VAL A 116 2.31 0.10 13.86
CA VAL A 116 2.18 0.07 12.39
C VAL A 116 2.80 -1.17 11.75
N ASP A 117 3.71 -1.81 12.47
CA ASP A 117 4.51 -2.99 12.10
C ASP A 117 4.02 -4.29 12.77
N ALA A 118 2.91 -4.21 13.51
CA ALA A 118 2.32 -5.34 14.24
C ALA A 118 1.45 -6.27 13.39
#